data_AF-A0A8H5BL97-F1
#
_entry.id   AF-A0A8H5BL97-F1
#
_cell.length_a   1.000
_cell.length_b   1.000
_cell.length_c   1.000
_cell.angle_alpha   90.00
_cell.angle_beta   90.00
_cell.angle_gamma   90.00
#
_symmetry.space_group_name_H-M   'P 1'
#
loop_
_entity.id
_entity.type
_entity.pdbx_description
1 polymer ?
#
loop_
_entity_poly.entity_id
_entity_poly.type
_entity_poly.pdbx_seq_one_letter_code
_entity_poly.pdbx_strand_id
1 'polypeptide(L)'
;MQIITGHIPLAAHLFKIRKVESPLCPACHEHNETVDHFIMHCPVHNTPRTELLQGLTQAQHNITHLLSTKELRARLLNYVAATGRIRAVFGNIPVLDEKAREDKIADTERSEDDDDDDDESEERRAP
;
A
#
# COMPACT_ATOMS: atom_id res chain seq x y z
N MET A 1 12.58 -1.26 5.93
CA MET A 1 11.86 -2.41 5.30
C MET A 1 12.45 -2.64 3.92
N GLN A 2 13.07 -3.81 3.67
CA GLN A 2 13.88 -4.06 2.45
C GLN A 2 13.07 -4.37 1.18
N ILE A 3 11.76 -4.55 1.32
CA ILE A 3 10.82 -4.81 0.21
C ILE A 3 10.71 -3.60 -0.71
N ILE A 4 10.65 -2.41 -0.10
CA ILE A 4 10.53 -1.11 -0.79
C ILE A 4 11.86 -0.72 -1.46
N THR A 5 12.99 -1.19 -0.94
CA THR A 5 14.31 -0.86 -1.48
C THR A 5 14.78 -1.82 -2.58
N GLY A 6 13.92 -2.74 -3.05
CA GLY A 6 14.25 -3.69 -4.12
C GLY A 6 15.22 -4.81 -3.71
N HIS A 7 15.55 -4.93 -2.43
CA HIS A 7 16.46 -5.95 -1.88
C HIS A 7 15.69 -7.19 -1.39
N ILE A 8 14.64 -7.55 -2.10
CA ILE A 8 13.89 -8.78 -1.83
C ILE A 8 14.74 -9.95 -2.34
N PRO A 9 14.86 -11.06 -1.58
CA PRO A 9 15.56 -12.27 -2.02
C PRO A 9 14.76 -13.04 -3.08
N LEU A 10 14.45 -12.38 -4.20
CA LEU A 10 13.87 -12.99 -5.39
C LEU A 10 14.98 -13.65 -6.21
N ALA A 11 14.63 -14.67 -7.00
CA ALA A 11 15.59 -15.47 -7.75
C ALA A 11 16.48 -14.62 -8.66
N ALA A 12 15.97 -13.55 -9.29
CA ALA A 12 16.81 -12.67 -10.10
C ALA A 12 17.91 -11.95 -9.29
N HIS A 13 17.61 -11.51 -8.06
CA HIS A 13 18.60 -10.90 -7.18
C HIS A 13 19.57 -11.96 -6.64
N LEU A 14 19.05 -13.11 -6.18
CA LEU A 14 19.85 -14.21 -5.67
C LEU A 14 20.81 -14.78 -6.73
N PHE A 15 20.39 -14.80 -8.00
CA PHE A 15 21.23 -15.25 -9.11
C PHE A 15 22.41 -14.31 -9.33
N LYS A 16 22.18 -12.98 -9.26
CA LYS A 16 23.26 -11.97 -9.38
C LYS A 16 24.33 -12.14 -8.30
N ILE A 17 23.93 -12.51 -7.08
CA ILE A 17 24.87 -12.80 -5.97
C ILE A 17 25.30 -14.27 -5.90
N ARG A 18 25.00 -15.08 -6.93
CA ARG A 18 25.36 -16.50 -7.07
C ARG A 18 24.87 -17.39 -5.92
N LYS A 19 23.69 -17.09 -5.36
CA LYS A 19 23.03 -17.88 -4.31
C LYS A 19 22.02 -18.89 -4.85
N VAL A 20 21.60 -18.75 -6.10
CA VAL A 20 20.75 -19.70 -6.82
C VAL A 20 21.32 -19.95 -8.21
N GLU A 21 21.00 -21.10 -8.78
CA GLU A 21 21.50 -21.54 -10.08
C GLU A 21 20.75 -20.92 -11.27
N SER A 22 19.53 -20.41 -11.04
CA SER A 22 18.68 -19.85 -12.09
C SER A 22 17.95 -18.59 -11.60
N PRO A 23 17.80 -17.57 -12.47
CA PRO A 23 17.00 -16.38 -12.17
C PRO A 23 15.49 -16.61 -12.33
N LEU A 24 15.05 -17.78 -12.79
CA LEU A 24 13.65 -18.09 -13.06
C LEU A 24 12.79 -18.05 -11.79
N CYS A 25 11.54 -17.63 -11.95
CA CYS A 25 10.55 -17.66 -10.89
C CYS A 25 10.25 -19.11 -10.51
N PRO A 26 10.44 -19.52 -9.24
CA PRO A 26 10.12 -20.86 -8.79
C PRO A 26 8.60 -21.11 -8.68
N ALA A 27 7.77 -20.07 -8.85
CA ALA A 27 6.32 -20.22 -8.88
C ALA A 27 5.85 -20.57 -10.30
N CYS A 28 6.13 -19.72 -11.29
CA CYS A 28 5.65 -19.92 -12.66
C CYS A 28 6.64 -20.63 -13.59
N HIS A 29 7.94 -20.63 -13.28
CA HIS A 29 9.03 -21.19 -14.09
C HIS A 29 9.19 -20.63 -15.52
N GLU A 30 8.43 -19.59 -15.88
CA GLU A 30 8.42 -19.04 -17.25
C GLU A 30 9.30 -17.80 -17.41
N HIS A 31 9.40 -16.97 -16.38
CA HIS A 31 10.07 -15.67 -16.44
C HIS A 31 11.02 -15.49 -15.26
N ASN A 32 11.98 -14.58 -15.41
CA ASN A 32 12.89 -14.21 -14.33
C ASN A 32 12.11 -13.60 -13.15
N GLU A 33 12.45 -14.00 -11.93
CA GLU A 33 11.80 -13.49 -10.72
C GLU A 33 12.33 -12.10 -10.36
N THR A 34 11.87 -11.09 -11.07
CA THR A 34 12.08 -9.68 -10.72
C THR A 34 10.97 -9.20 -9.80
N VAL A 35 11.17 -8.05 -9.14
CA VAL A 35 10.12 -7.42 -8.30
C VAL A 35 8.88 -7.13 -9.15
N ASP A 36 9.09 -6.67 -10.37
CA ASP A 36 8.04 -6.41 -11.35
C ASP A 36 7.30 -7.69 -11.75
N HIS A 37 8.01 -8.75 -12.10
CA HIS A 37 7.38 -10.03 -12.39
C HIS A 37 6.57 -10.54 -11.20
N PHE A 38 7.17 -10.53 -10.00
CA PHE A 38 6.54 -10.99 -8.78
C PHE A 38 5.22 -10.24 -8.53
N ILE A 39 5.26 -8.90 -8.43
CA ILE A 39 4.09 -8.08 -8.06
C ILE A 39 3.06 -8.00 -9.19
N MET A 40 3.48 -7.79 -10.44
CA MET A 40 2.57 -7.40 -11.53
C MET A 40 2.23 -8.53 -12.52
N HIS A 41 3.14 -9.48 -12.76
CA HIS A 41 3.01 -10.37 -13.92
C HIS A 41 2.87 -11.85 -13.59
N CYS A 42 3.31 -12.30 -12.41
CA CYS A 42 3.35 -13.73 -12.09
C CYS A 42 1.93 -14.30 -12.04
N PRO A 43 1.56 -15.27 -12.91
CA PRO A 43 0.19 -15.78 -12.96
C PRO A 43 -0.19 -16.53 -11.67
N VAL A 44 0.78 -17.17 -11.00
CA VAL A 44 0.56 -17.91 -9.75
C VAL A 44 0.10 -17.01 -8.61
N HIS A 45 0.47 -15.73 -8.63
CA HIS A 45 0.11 -14.77 -7.60
C HIS A 45 -1.08 -13.88 -7.99
N ASN A 46 -1.92 -14.33 -8.93
CA ASN A 46 -3.05 -13.52 -9.39
C ASN A 46 -4.09 -13.26 -8.29
N THR A 47 -4.45 -14.28 -7.51
CA THR A 47 -5.41 -14.14 -6.40
C THR A 47 -4.98 -13.10 -5.35
N PRO A 48 -3.78 -13.20 -4.73
CA PRO A 48 -3.35 -12.18 -3.78
C PRO A 48 -3.13 -10.82 -4.46
N ARG A 49 -2.78 -10.78 -5.76
CA ARG A 49 -2.67 -9.51 -6.51
C ARG A 49 -4.03 -8.83 -6.67
N THR A 50 -5.10 -9.58 -6.92
CA THR A 50 -6.44 -8.98 -7.02
C THR A 50 -6.86 -8.32 -5.71
N GLU A 51 -6.50 -8.89 -4.56
CA GLU A 51 -6.73 -8.29 -3.24
C GLU A 51 -5.86 -7.04 -3.04
N LEU A 52 -4.58 -7.10 -3.41
CA LEU A 52 -3.66 -5.94 -3.36
C LEU A 52 -4.19 -4.75 -4.18
N LEU A 53 -4.72 -5.03 -5.37
CA LEU A 53 -5.19 -4.02 -6.32
C LEU A 53 -6.65 -3.62 -6.10
N GLN A 54 -7.34 -4.22 -5.13
CA GLN A 54 -8.76 -3.94 -4.90
C GLN A 54 -8.97 -2.47 -4.52
N GLY A 55 -9.84 -1.79 -5.26
CA GLY A 55 -10.13 -0.36 -5.06
C GLY A 55 -9.09 0.59 -5.67
N LEU A 56 -8.04 0.09 -6.34
CA LEU A 56 -7.12 0.92 -7.11
C LEU A 56 -7.60 1.08 -8.55
N THR A 57 -7.52 2.30 -9.07
CA THR A 57 -7.76 2.60 -10.48
C THR A 57 -6.64 2.06 -11.35
N GLN A 58 -6.91 1.85 -12.65
CA GLN A 58 -5.89 1.35 -13.60
C GLN A 58 -4.64 2.25 -13.67
N ALA A 59 -4.79 3.57 -13.48
CA ALA A 59 -3.66 4.50 -13.42
C ALA A 59 -2.75 4.26 -12.19
N GLN A 60 -3.29 3.66 -11.14
CA GLN A 60 -2.55 3.31 -9.91
C GLN A 60 -1.94 1.91 -9.97
N HIS A 61 -2.17 1.14 -11.04
CA HIS A 61 -1.58 -0.19 -11.28
C HIS A 61 -0.15 -0.06 -11.80
N ASN A 62 0.67 0.68 -11.07
CA ASN A 62 2.08 0.91 -11.39
C ASN A 62 2.92 0.48 -10.19
N ILE A 63 3.95 -0.33 -10.44
CA ILE A 63 4.88 -0.81 -9.42
C ILE A 63 5.46 0.33 -8.56
N THR A 64 5.79 1.47 -9.17
CA THR A 64 6.34 2.63 -8.47
C THR A 64 5.32 3.21 -7.48
N HIS A 65 4.05 3.27 -7.88
CA HIS A 65 2.97 3.74 -7.01
C HIS A 65 2.76 2.75 -5.85
N LEU A 66 2.70 1.45 -6.14
CA LEU A 66 2.54 0.40 -5.12
C LEU A 66 3.68 0.40 -4.08
N LEU A 67 4.92 0.65 -4.52
CA LEU A 67 6.08 0.68 -3.63
C LEU A 67 6.24 2.01 -2.87
N SER A 68 5.74 3.13 -3.40
CA SER A 68 5.91 4.46 -2.81
C SER A 68 4.77 4.87 -1.88
N THR A 69 3.56 4.40 -2.13
CA THR A 69 2.36 4.83 -1.40
C THR A 69 2.31 4.20 -0.01
N LYS A 70 2.27 5.05 1.03
CA LYS A 70 2.29 4.63 2.44
C LYS A 70 1.08 3.78 2.82
N GLU A 71 -0.09 4.09 2.27
CA GLU A 71 -1.37 3.41 2.49
C GLU A 71 -1.42 2.02 1.85
N LEU A 72 -0.60 1.77 0.83
CA LEU A 72 -0.55 0.45 0.18
C LEU A 72 0.47 -0.46 0.84
N ARG A 73 1.21 0.02 1.85
CA ARG A 73 2.27 -0.76 2.48
C ARG A 73 1.74 -1.97 3.21
N ALA A 74 0.65 -1.86 3.96
CA ALA A 74 0.13 -3.06 4.63
C ALA A 74 -0.50 -4.02 3.62
N ARG A 75 -1.22 -3.52 2.61
CA ARG A 75 -1.70 -4.35 1.50
C ARG A 75 -0.58 -5.10 0.79
N LEU A 76 0.54 -4.43 0.51
CA LEU A 76 1.72 -5.05 -0.09
C LEU A 76 2.35 -6.09 0.84
N LEU A 77 2.38 -5.83 2.15
CA LEU A 77 2.86 -6.81 3.13
C LEU A 77 1.96 -8.03 3.22
N ASN A 78 0.65 -7.84 3.17
CA ASN A 78 -0.35 -8.92 3.13
C ASN A 78 -0.21 -9.74 1.85
N TYR A 79 -0.01 -9.08 0.71
CA TYR A 79 0.32 -9.74 -0.55
C TYR A 79 1.55 -10.64 -0.39
N VAL A 80 2.66 -10.09 0.11
CA VAL A 80 3.90 -10.83 0.32
C VAL A 80 3.71 -11.99 1.29
N ALA A 81 2.96 -11.79 2.38
CA ALA A 81 2.62 -12.84 3.34
C ALA A 81 1.78 -13.96 2.69
N ALA A 82 0.75 -13.60 1.93
CA ALA A 82 -0.15 -14.52 1.24
C ALA A 82 0.57 -15.34 0.16
N THR A 83 1.54 -14.75 -0.54
CA THR A 83 2.36 -15.51 -1.51
C THR A 83 3.27 -16.53 -0.83
N GLY A 84 3.60 -16.35 0.46
CA GLY A 84 4.54 -17.18 1.21
C GLY A 84 5.98 -17.19 0.65
N ARG A 85 6.27 -16.42 -0.41
CA ARG A 85 7.47 -16.59 -1.23
C ARG A 85 8.76 -16.35 -0.46
N ILE A 86 8.74 -15.38 0.45
CA ILE A 86 9.91 -15.00 1.26
C ILE A 86 9.83 -15.49 2.72
N ARG A 87 8.89 -16.40 3.01
CA ARG A 87 8.72 -16.99 4.34
C ARG A 87 9.99 -17.73 4.80
N ALA A 88 10.74 -18.30 3.87
CA ALA A 88 12.02 -18.96 4.16
C ALA A 88 13.12 -17.99 4.65
N VAL A 89 13.01 -16.69 4.33
CA VAL A 89 14.04 -15.68 4.68
C VAL A 89 13.62 -14.84 5.88
N PHE A 90 12.36 -14.43 5.95
CA PHE A 90 11.85 -13.54 7.00
C PHE A 90 11.00 -14.24 8.06
N GLY A 91 10.77 -15.55 7.93
CA GLY A 91 9.84 -16.28 8.79
C GLY A 91 8.38 -15.94 8.48
N ASN A 92 7.49 -16.17 9.44
CA ASN A 92 6.07 -15.91 9.26
C ASN A 92 5.80 -14.39 9.30
N ILE A 93 5.37 -13.82 8.17
CA ILE A 93 5.01 -12.41 8.10
C ILE A 93 3.60 -12.25 8.67
N PRO A 94 3.40 -11.47 9.74
CA PRO A 94 2.06 -11.23 10.28
C PRO A 94 1.23 -10.44 9.25
N VAL A 95 0.02 -10.92 8.98
CA VAL A 95 -0.97 -10.20 8.17
C VAL A 95 -1.40 -8.97 8.96
N LEU A 96 -1.24 -7.79 8.35
CA LEU A 96 -1.59 -6.51 8.92
C LEU A 96 -3.01 -6.15 8.46
N ASP A 97 -3.97 -6.24 9.38
CA ASP A 97 -5.36 -5.84 9.10
C ASP A 97 -5.49 -4.31 9.25
N GLU A 98 -5.66 -3.59 8.12
CA GLU A 98 -5.78 -2.12 8.09
C GLU A 98 -7.16 -1.60 8.51
N LYS A 99 -8.15 -2.49 8.68
CA LYS A 99 -9.52 -2.15 9.07
C LYS A 99 -9.64 -1.40 10.42
N ALA A 100 -8.60 -1.37 11.24
CA ALA A 100 -8.63 -0.73 12.56
C ALA A 100 -8.20 0.77 12.57
N ARG A 101 -7.96 1.40 11.41
CA ARG A 101 -7.33 2.73 11.35
C ARG A 101 -8.17 3.86 10.74
N GLU A 102 -9.31 3.57 10.12
CA GLU A 102 -10.21 4.58 9.53
C GLU A 102 -11.20 5.19 10.54
N ASP A 103 -11.35 4.62 11.74
CA ASP A 103 -12.31 5.10 12.77
C ASP A 103 -11.88 6.37 13.53
N LYS A 104 -10.89 7.16 13.06
CA LYS A 104 -10.36 8.32 13.82
C LYS A 104 -10.39 9.68 13.12
N ILE A 105 -10.98 9.79 11.93
CA ILE A 105 -11.04 11.08 11.20
C ILE A 105 -12.43 11.74 11.26
N ALA A 106 -13.43 11.09 11.89
CA ALA A 106 -14.78 11.64 11.99
C ALA A 106 -15.06 12.55 13.20
N ASP A 107 -14.17 12.60 14.20
CA ASP A 107 -14.42 13.29 15.50
C ASP A 107 -13.84 14.73 15.56
N THR A 108 -13.94 15.50 14.48
CA THR A 108 -13.84 16.97 14.60
C THR A 108 -15.16 17.58 14.15
N GLU A 109 -16.16 17.34 14.98
CA GLU A 109 -17.39 18.11 15.14
C GLU A 109 -17.03 19.60 15.21
N ARG A 110 -17.57 20.46 14.33
CA ARG A 110 -18.90 21.07 14.48
C ARG A 110 -19.01 21.84 15.81
N SER A 111 -18.58 23.09 15.79
CA SER A 111 -19.14 24.18 16.61
C SER A 111 -19.85 25.11 15.62
N GLU A 112 -21.12 24.88 15.30
CA GLU A 112 -22.28 25.49 15.99
C GLU A 112 -22.21 27.03 15.90
N ASP A 113 -22.71 27.50 14.76
CA ASP A 113 -23.41 28.77 14.60
C ASP A 113 -24.60 28.82 15.57
N ASP A 114 -24.74 29.93 16.32
CA ASP A 114 -25.96 30.48 16.94
C ASP A 114 -25.56 31.91 17.39
N ASP A 115 -25.86 32.95 16.60
CA ASP A 115 -27.05 33.82 16.69
C ASP A 115 -26.88 34.98 17.70
N ASP A 116 -26.98 36.21 17.20
CA ASP A 116 -27.83 37.28 17.75
C ASP A 116 -27.71 38.55 16.88
N ASP A 117 -28.68 38.70 15.97
CA ASP A 117 -29.16 39.99 15.49
C ASP A 117 -29.70 40.79 16.70
N ASP A 118 -29.24 42.03 16.91
CA ASP A 118 -30.18 43.06 17.34
C ASP A 118 -29.75 44.47 16.88
N ASP A 119 -30.73 45.10 16.25
CA ASP A 119 -30.81 46.43 15.68
C ASP A 119 -30.99 47.45 16.81
N GLU A 120 -30.25 48.56 16.81
CA GLU A 120 -30.89 49.83 17.15
C GLU A 120 -30.13 51.05 16.64
N SER A 121 -30.89 51.87 15.93
CA SER A 121 -30.56 53.18 15.41
C SER A 121 -30.40 54.19 16.55
N GLU A 122 -29.42 55.11 16.50
CA GLU A 122 -29.72 56.49 16.89
C GLU A 122 -28.71 57.53 16.36
N GLU A 123 -29.27 58.36 15.49
CA GLU A 123 -28.86 59.69 15.09
C GLU A 123 -28.46 60.58 16.29
N ARG A 124 -27.31 61.26 16.23
CA ARG A 124 -27.09 62.59 16.85
C ARG A 124 -25.73 63.24 16.51
N ARG A 125 -25.80 64.07 15.46
CA ARG A 125 -25.32 65.46 15.34
C ARG A 125 -24.25 66.05 16.30
N ALA A 126 -23.22 66.64 15.65
CA ALA A 126 -22.51 67.91 15.95
C ALA A 126 -21.42 67.93 17.06
N PRO A 127 -20.54 68.97 17.09
CA PRO A 127 -20.40 70.14 16.19
C PRO A 127 -19.20 70.10 15.22
#